data_AF-A0A940UXH6-F1
#
_entry.id   AF-A0A940UXH6-F1
#
_cell.length_a   1.000
_cell.length_b   1.000
_cell.length_c   1.000
_cell.angle_alpha   90.00
_cell.angle_beta   90.00
_cell.angle_gamma   90.00
#
_symmetry.space_group_name_H-M   'P 1'
#
loop_
_entity.id
_entity.type
_entity.pdbx_description
1 polymer ?
#
loop_
_entity_poly.entity_id
_entity_poly.type
_entity_poly.pdbx_seq_one_letter_code
_entity_poly.pdbx_strand_id
1 'polypeptide(L)' 'MKLNIKSVRSLGGVKVINKAGEKLGKIEDFTIDLATGRIAYAVLSFGGFIKGNKLFAIP' A
#
# COMPACT_ATOMS: atom_id res chain seq x y z
N MET A 1 27.31 -7.91 -6.13
CA MET A 1 25.93 -7.57 -6.57
C MET A 1 25.04 -7.50 -5.34
N LYS A 2 24.41 -6.35 -5.06
CA LYS A 2 23.56 -6.16 -3.87
C LYS A 2 22.11 -6.38 -4.29
N LEU A 3 21.44 -7.36 -3.69
CA LEU A 3 20.02 -7.60 -3.94
C LEU A 3 19.21 -6.57 -3.14
N ASN A 4 18.28 -5.87 -3.79
CA ASN A 4 17.40 -4.91 -3.14
C ASN A 4 16.02 -5.55 -2.92
N ILE A 5 15.92 -6.36 -1.88
CA ILE A 5 14.73 -7.14 -1.53
C ILE A 5 14.22 -6.66 -0.17
N LYS A 6 12.94 -6.36 -0.07
CA LYS A 6 12.25 -6.06 1.18
C LYS A 6 11.07 -7.00 1.35
N SER A 7 10.75 -7.35 2.59
CA SER A 7 9.50 -8.06 2.86
C SER A 7 8.32 -7.12 2.66
N VAL A 8 7.26 -7.63 2.05
CA VAL A 8 6.00 -6.90 1.86
C VAL A 8 5.47 -6.38 3.20
N ARG A 9 5.57 -7.19 4.25
CA ARG A 9 5.19 -6.82 5.63
C ARG A 9 5.92 -5.56 6.12
N SER A 10 7.18 -5.36 5.74
CA SER A 10 7.95 -4.16 6.13
C SER A 10 7.49 -2.88 5.42
N LEU A 11 6.69 -3.00 4.37
CA LEU A 11 6.11 -1.90 3.60
C LEU A 11 4.65 -1.61 4.01
N GLY A 12 4.06 -2.42 4.90
CA GLY A 12 2.75 -2.17 5.48
C GLY A 12 2.77 -0.97 6.43
N GLY A 13 1.64 -0.26 6.52
CA GLY A 13 1.48 0.91 7.39
C GLY A 13 2.17 2.18 6.88
N VAL A 14 2.83 2.14 5.72
CA VAL A 14 3.48 3.31 5.11
C VAL A 14 2.42 4.37 4.77
N LYS A 15 2.68 5.62 5.15
CA LYS A 15 1.79 6.75 4.88
C LYS A 15 1.80 7.07 3.40
N VAL A 16 0.61 7.20 2.81
CA VAL A 16 0.44 7.71 1.45
C VAL A 16 0.12 9.20 1.51
N ILE A 17 0.87 9.99 0.75
CA ILE A 17 0.70 11.43 0.63
C ILE A 17 0.49 11.81 -0.84
N ASN A 18 -0.29 12.85 -1.09
CA ASN A 18 -0.41 13.42 -2.44
C ASN A 18 0.72 14.43 -2.71
N LYS A 19 0.75 14.99 -3.93
CA LYS A 19 1.74 16.00 -4.34
C LYS A 19 1.68 17.31 -3.54
N ALA A 20 0.55 17.60 -2.90
CA ALA A 20 0.38 18.75 -2.02
C ALA A 20 0.82 18.47 -0.56
N GLY A 21 1.29 17.24 -0.27
CA GLY A 21 1.73 16.83 1.07
C GLY A 21 0.59 16.38 1.99
N GLU A 22 -0.64 16.28 1.49
CA GLU A 22 -1.80 15.86 2.27
C GLU A 22 -1.79 14.35 2.47
N LYS A 23 -2.08 13.90 3.69
CA LYS A 23 -2.17 12.47 4.02
C LYS A 23 -3.44 11.87 3.44
N LEU A 24 -3.28 10.94 2.50
CA LEU A 24 -4.36 10.18 1.89
C LEU A 24 -4.65 8.85 2.59
N GLY A 25 -3.81 8.39 3.52
CA GLY A 25 -4.05 7.11 4.20
C GLY A 25 -2.78 6.34 4.50
N LYS A 26 -2.90 5.02 4.52
CA LYS A 26 -1.78 4.09 4.69
C LYS A 26 -1.93 2.87 3.78
N ILE A 27 -0.82 2.31 3.35
CA ILE A 27 -0.83 0.97 2.73
C ILE A 27 -1.21 -0.05 3.80
N GLU A 28 -2.29 -0.77 3.56
CA GLU A 28 -2.77 -1.84 4.43
C GLU A 28 -2.13 -3.17 4.06
N ASP A 29 -2.07 -3.48 2.76
CA ASP A 29 -1.53 -4.74 2.24
C ASP A 29 -1.09 -4.61 0.78
N PHE A 30 -0.57 -5.69 0.21
CA PHE A 30 -0.22 -5.83 -1.19
C PHE A 30 -0.78 -7.14 -1.74
N THR A 31 -1.17 -7.12 -3.01
CA THR A 31 -1.60 -8.33 -3.72
C THR A 31 -0.55 -8.76 -4.72
N ILE A 32 -0.43 -10.07 -4.89
CA ILE A 32 0.57 -10.68 -5.77
C ILE A 32 -0.16 -11.33 -6.94
N ASP A 33 0.30 -11.04 -8.14
CA ASP A 33 -0.04 -11.84 -9.31
C ASP A 33 0.74 -13.15 -9.22
N LEU A 34 0.01 -14.25 -9.02
CA LEU A 34 0.60 -15.58 -8.83
C LEU A 34 1.24 -16.14 -10.11
N ALA A 35 0.86 -15.64 -11.29
CA ALA A 35 1.47 -16.07 -12.54
C ALA A 35 2.88 -15.49 -12.73
N THR A 36 3.09 -14.24 -12.29
CA THR A 36 4.37 -13.53 -12.48
C THR A 36 5.22 -13.42 -11.21
N GLY A 37 4.64 -13.67 -10.04
CA GLY A 37 5.29 -13.48 -8.74
C GLY A 37 5.56 -12.03 -8.38
N ARG A 38 4.88 -11.08 -9.04
CA ARG A 38 5.05 -9.63 -8.84
C ARG A 38 3.88 -9.04 -8.07
N ILE A 39 4.12 -7.92 -7.41
CA ILE A 39 3.05 -7.11 -6.82
C ILE A 39 2.18 -6.58 -7.97
N ALA A 40 0.89 -6.87 -7.91
CA ALA A 40 -0.09 -6.37 -8.89
C ALA A 40 -0.59 -4.98 -8.51
N TYR A 41 -0.89 -4.79 -7.22
CA TYR A 41 -1.31 -3.51 -6.65
C TYR A 41 -1.14 -3.49 -5.13
N ALA A 42 -1.02 -2.28 -4.58
CA ALA A 42 -1.11 -2.01 -3.16
C ALA A 42 -2.56 -1.73 -2.74
N VAL A 43 -2.91 -2.12 -1.51
CA VAL A 43 -4.21 -1.82 -0.89
C VAL A 43 -4.05 -0.58 -0.02
N LEU A 44 -4.62 0.54 -0.45
CA LEU A 44 -4.70 1.77 0.32
C LEU A 44 -5.92 1.75 1.23
N SER A 45 -5.70 1.91 2.53
CA SER A 45 -6.75 2.22 3.50
C SER A 45 -6.88 3.74 3.67
N PHE A 46 -8.08 4.25 3.37
CA PHE A 46 -8.45 5.66 3.47
C PHE A 46 -9.73 5.84 4.30
N GLY A 47 -9.80 6.95 5.05
CA GLY A 47 -10.88 7.23 5.98
C GLY A 47 -10.49 6.83 7.40
N GLY A 48 -10.63 7.76 8.34
CA GLY A 48 -10.44 7.51 9.76
C GLY A 48 -11.71 7.04 10.45
N PHE A 49 -11.56 6.59 11.69
CA PHE A 49 -12.53 5.90 12.57
C PHE A 49 -14.00 6.38 12.54
N ILE A 50 -14.28 7.64 12.21
CA ILE A 50 -15.63 8.23 12.26
C ILE A 50 -16.50 7.86 11.05
N LYS A 51 -15.90 7.54 9.89
CA LYS A 51 -16.63 7.18 8.65
C LYS A 51 -16.36 5.75 8.16
N GLY A 52 -15.60 4.97 8.94
CA GLY A 52 -15.12 3.65 8.54
C GLY A 52 -13.95 3.71 7.55
N ASN A 53 -13.15 2.64 7.53
CA ASN A 53 -12.06 2.50 6.58
C ASN A 53 -12.63 2.06 5.22
N LYS A 54 -12.22 2.72 4.15
CA LYS A 54 -12.43 2.29 2.76
C LYS A 54 -11.12 1.78 2.19
N LEU A 55 -11.20 0.72 1.38
CA LEU A 55 -10.05 0.09 0.74
C LEU A 55 -10.06 0.40 -0.75
N PHE A 56 -8.89 0.77 -1.29
CA PHE A 56 -8.68 1.06 -2.71
C PHE A 56 -7.47 0.28 -3.23
N ALA A 57 -7.57 -0.28 -4.43
CA ALA A 57 -6.44 -0.85 -5.15
C ALA A 57 -5.70 0.25 -5.91
N ILE A 58 -4.39 0.37 -5.70
CA ILE A 58 -3.53 1.36 -6.35
C ILE A 58 -2.34 0.63 -7.00
N PRO A 59 -2.08 0.82 -8.31
CA PRO A 59 -0.95 0.21 -9.00
C PRO A 59 0.41 0.75 -8.52
#